data_AF-A0AAJ0S8I3-F1
#
_entry.id   AF-A0AAJ0S8I3-F1
#
_cell.length_a   1.000
_cell.length_b   1.000
_cell.length_c   1.000
_cell.angle_alpha   90.00
_cell.angle_beta   90.00
_cell.angle_gamma   90.00
#
_symmetry.space_group_name_H-M   'P 1'
#
loop_
_entity.id
_entity.type
_entity.pdbx_description
1 polymer ?
#
loop_
_entity_poly.entity_id
_entity_poly.type
_entity_poly.pdbx_seq_one_letter_code
_entity_poly.pdbx_strand_id
1 'polypeptide(L)'
;MEDNNYDHFLKNVASPLDYSEGFYLVYVEVAVTTEEIRKIISGHAKIMTELEFGYLCEAHMQAIPEIARSLSLKNHAMYQMVRLVRLSKSSDSKDV
;
A
#
# COMPACT_ATOMS: atom_id res chain seq x y z
N MET A 1 -1.92 22.36 -22.49
CA MET A 1 -1.64 21.93 -21.09
C MET A 1 -2.99 21.67 -20.49
N GLU A 2 -3.25 20.43 -20.05
CA GLU A 2 -4.46 20.13 -19.29
C GLU A 2 -4.47 20.99 -18.03
N ASP A 3 -5.61 21.61 -17.75
CA ASP A 3 -5.82 22.46 -16.60
C ASP A 3 -5.95 21.56 -15.37
N ASN A 4 -4.79 21.10 -14.88
CA ASN A 4 -4.72 20.19 -13.76
C ASN A 4 -5.11 20.96 -12.49
N ASN A 5 -6.36 20.80 -12.06
CA ASN A 5 -6.85 21.36 -10.81
C ASN A 5 -6.29 20.56 -9.62
N TYR A 6 -5.00 20.77 -9.35
CA TYR A 6 -4.28 20.12 -8.26
C TYR A 6 -4.93 20.39 -6.90
N ASP A 7 -5.58 21.55 -6.72
CA ASP A 7 -6.30 21.90 -5.49
C ASP A 7 -7.47 20.94 -5.23
N HIS A 8 -8.19 20.52 -6.27
CA HIS A 8 -9.23 19.51 -6.14
C HIS A 8 -8.64 18.15 -5.70
N PHE A 9 -7.49 17.75 -6.25
CA PHE A 9 -6.84 16.50 -5.86
C PHE A 9 -6.28 16.54 -4.44
N LEU A 10 -5.71 17.68 -4.01
CA LEU A 10 -5.22 17.87 -2.64
C LEU A 10 -6.34 17.86 -1.60
N LYS A 11 -7.51 18.42 -1.92
CA LYS A 11 -8.69 18.38 -1.05
C LYS A 11 -9.24 16.97 -0.83
N ASN A 12 -9.00 16.07 -1.78
CA ASN A 12 -9.41 14.66 -1.71
C ASN A 12 -8.24 13.74 -1.35
N VAL A 13 -7.06 14.29 -1.02
CA VAL A 13 -5.96 13.49 -0.50
C VAL A 13 -6.32 13.00 0.90
N ALA A 14 -5.81 11.83 1.25
CA ALA A 14 -6.06 11.20 2.53
C ALA A 14 -5.70 12.13 3.70
N SER A 15 -6.58 12.21 4.68
CA SER A 15 -6.43 13.01 5.89
C SER A 15 -5.40 12.42 6.86
N PRO A 16 -4.94 13.16 7.87
CA PRO A 16 -4.13 12.57 8.94
C PRO A 16 -4.80 11.38 9.65
N LEU A 17 -6.13 11.34 9.74
CA LEU A 17 -6.88 10.20 10.32
C LEU A 17 -6.77 8.94 9.45
N ASP A 18 -6.73 9.12 8.13
CA ASP A 18 -6.50 8.02 7.20
C ASP A 18 -5.14 7.35 7.41
N TYR A 19 -4.16 8.10 7.94
CA TYR A 19 -2.83 7.58 8.26
C TYR A 19 -2.83 6.69 9.51
N SER A 20 -3.77 6.88 10.43
CA SER A 20 -3.84 6.15 11.71
C SER A 20 -4.87 5.02 11.74
N GLU A 21 -5.87 5.05 10.85
CA GLU A 21 -7.00 4.10 10.91
C GLU A 21 -7.26 3.37 9.59
N GLY A 22 -6.70 3.86 8.48
CA GLY A 22 -7.00 3.38 7.14
C GLY A 22 -6.19 2.14 6.76
N PHE A 23 -6.90 1.07 6.37
CA PHE A 23 -6.32 -0.06 5.65
C PHE A 23 -6.50 0.15 4.15
N TYR A 24 -5.49 -0.26 3.38
CA TYR A 24 -5.44 -0.06 1.94
C TYR A 24 -5.03 -1.34 1.25
N LEU A 25 -5.58 -1.54 0.05
CA LEU A 25 -5.00 -2.46 -0.90
C LEU A 25 -3.81 -1.78 -1.57
N VAL A 26 -2.64 -2.38 -1.44
CA VAL A 26 -1.37 -1.83 -1.93
C VAL A 26 -0.72 -2.86 -2.83
N TYR A 27 -0.34 -2.45 -4.03
CA TYR A 27 0.52 -3.23 -4.91
C TYR A 27 1.98 -2.84 -4.66
N VAL A 28 2.82 -3.83 -4.39
CA VAL A 28 4.27 -3.68 -4.22
C VAL A 28 4.96 -4.47 -5.32
N GLU A 29 5.54 -3.77 -6.28
CA GLU A 29 6.24 -4.35 -7.42
C GLU A 29 7.73 -4.55 -7.11
N VAL A 30 8.21 -5.76 -7.35
CA VAL A 30 9.61 -6.17 -7.21
C VAL A 30 10.04 -6.94 -8.46
N ALA A 31 11.35 -7.02 -8.72
CA ALA A 31 11.85 -7.73 -9.91
C ALA A 31 11.47 -9.22 -9.92
N VAL A 32 11.54 -9.87 -8.76
CA VAL A 32 11.25 -11.30 -8.58
C VAL A 32 10.67 -11.49 -7.19
N THR A 33 9.62 -12.29 -7.07
CA THR A 33 9.07 -12.71 -5.78
C THR A 33 9.97 -13.76 -5.14
N THR A 34 10.32 -13.56 -3.87
CA THR A 34 11.17 -14.49 -3.12
C THR A 34 10.63 -14.65 -1.72
N GLU A 35 10.94 -15.78 -1.07
CA GLU A 35 10.51 -16.02 0.31
C GLU A 35 11.11 -14.98 1.30
N GLU A 36 12.28 -14.42 0.99
CA GLU A 36 12.86 -13.32 1.77
C GLU A 36 12.02 -12.04 1.65
N ILE A 37 11.69 -11.61 0.43
CA ILE A 37 10.85 -10.44 0.18
C ILE A 37 9.47 -10.64 0.81
N ARG A 38 8.89 -11.83 0.64
CA ARG A 38 7.61 -12.20 1.25
C ARG A 38 7.64 -12.04 2.77
N LYS A 39 8.70 -12.51 3.44
CA LYS A 39 8.88 -12.35 4.90
C LYS A 39 9.00 -10.89 5.31
N ILE A 40 9.74 -10.08 4.56
CA ILE A 40 9.89 -8.65 4.82
C ILE A 40 8.53 -7.96 4.73
N ILE A 41 7.78 -8.18 3.64
CA ILE A 41 6.46 -7.57 3.43
C ILE A 41 5.47 -8.05 4.49
N SER A 42 5.46 -9.36 4.80
CA SER A 42 4.56 -9.95 5.81
C SER A 42 4.81 -9.43 7.23
N GLY A 43 5.99 -8.86 7.50
CA GLY A 43 6.29 -8.21 8.78
C GLY A 43 5.55 -6.89 9.00
N HIS A 44 5.04 -6.27 7.92
CA HIS A 44 4.40 -4.95 7.95
C HIS A 44 2.97 -4.95 7.43
N ALA A 45 2.63 -5.90 6.55
CA ALA A 45 1.34 -5.98 5.90
C ALA A 45 0.90 -7.43 5.70
N LYS A 46 -0.39 -7.64 5.45
CA LYS A 46 -0.94 -8.95 5.11
C LYS A 46 -0.90 -9.13 3.60
N ILE A 47 -0.12 -10.09 3.13
CA ILE A 47 -0.11 -10.46 1.71
C ILE A 47 -1.42 -11.16 1.37
N MET A 48 -2.17 -10.58 0.44
CA MET A 48 -3.44 -11.12 -0.06
C MET A 48 -3.20 -12.04 -1.26
N THR A 49 -2.27 -11.67 -2.14
CA THR A 49 -1.97 -12.42 -3.37
C THR A 49 -0.53 -12.15 -3.80
N GLU A 50 0.17 -13.21 -4.19
CA GLU A 50 1.44 -13.11 -4.91
C GLU A 50 1.15 -13.07 -6.42
N LEU A 51 1.82 -12.16 -7.12
CA LEU A 51 1.76 -11.95 -8.56
C LEU A 51 3.15 -12.26 -9.16
N GLU A 52 3.23 -12.37 -10.49
CA GLU A 52 4.50 -12.63 -11.19
C GLU A 52 5.62 -11.64 -10.79
N PHE A 53 5.26 -10.36 -10.63
CA PHE A 53 6.19 -9.28 -10.29
C PHE A 53 5.77 -8.53 -9.02
N GLY A 54 5.38 -9.25 -7.98
CA GLY A 54 5.20 -8.65 -6.66
C GLY A 54 3.97 -9.11 -5.90
N TYR A 55 3.44 -8.23 -5.07
CA TYR A 55 2.45 -8.61 -4.06
C TYR A 55 1.30 -7.61 -3.99
N LEU A 56 0.09 -8.12 -3.88
CA LEU A 56 -1.06 -7.37 -3.39
C LEU A 56 -1.15 -7.57 -1.89
N CYS A 57 -1.16 -6.45 -1.17
CA CYS A 57 -1.10 -6.42 0.28
C CYS A 57 -2.26 -5.62 0.84
N GLU A 58 -2.84 -6.10 1.93
CA GLU A 58 -3.65 -5.30 2.85
C GLU A 58 -2.68 -4.68 3.86
N ALA A 59 -2.55 -3.35 3.82
CA ALA A 59 -1.57 -2.61 4.62
C ALA A 59 -2.21 -1.38 5.27
N HIS A 60 -1.81 -1.11 6.50
CA HIS A 60 -2.04 0.20 7.10
C HIS A 60 -1.22 1.27 6.38
N MET A 61 -1.67 2.52 6.29
CA MET A 61 -0.92 3.54 5.53
C MET A 61 0.49 3.78 6.10
N GLN A 62 0.69 3.61 7.42
CA GLN A 62 2.01 3.63 8.06
C GLN A 62 2.93 2.48 7.65
N ALA A 63 2.36 1.32 7.29
CA ALA A 63 3.15 0.16 6.91
C ALA A 63 3.78 0.33 5.52
N ILE A 64 3.18 1.14 4.65
CA ILE A 64 3.66 1.42 3.29
C ILE A 64 5.12 1.92 3.29
N PRO A 65 5.48 3.00 4.01
CA PRO A 65 6.87 3.44 4.10
C PRO A 65 7.78 2.44 4.83
N GLU A 66 7.26 1.65 5.79
CA GLU A 66 8.04 0.64 6.51
C GLU A 66 8.42 -0.57 5.64
N ILE A 67 7.52 -0.99 4.75
CA ILE A 67 7.82 -1.98 3.70
C ILE A 67 8.95 -1.45 2.83
N ALA A 68 8.82 -0.20 2.37
CA ALA A 68 9.82 0.43 1.51
C ALA A 68 11.20 0.49 2.16
N ARG A 69 11.24 0.95 3.41
CA ARG A 69 12.47 1.00 4.22
C ARG A 69 13.08 -0.37 4.41
N SER A 70 12.26 -1.38 4.75
CA SER A 70 12.76 -2.72 5.08
C SER A 70 13.29 -3.47 3.88
N LEU A 71 12.66 -3.32 2.70
CA LEU A 71 13.19 -3.84 1.44
C LEU A 71 14.52 -3.18 1.08
N SER A 72 14.59 -1.85 1.19
CA SER A 72 15.81 -1.09 0.89
C SER A 72 16.97 -1.45 1.80
N LEU A 73 16.73 -1.64 3.11
CA LEU A 73 17.75 -2.07 4.08
C LEU A 73 18.34 -3.45 3.80
N LYS A 74 17.60 -4.27 3.04
CA LYS A 74 18.02 -5.61 2.61
C LYS A 74 18.51 -5.62 1.16
N ASN A 75 18.68 -4.43 0.56
CA ASN A 75 19.12 -4.25 -0.82
C ASN A 75 18.18 -4.89 -1.85
N HIS A 76 16.87 -4.95 -1.53
CA HIS A 76 15.83 -5.34 -2.47
C HIS A 76 15.24 -4.10 -3.13
N ALA A 77 15.32 -4.03 -4.45
CA ALA A 77 14.73 -2.94 -5.22
C ALA A 77 13.20 -3.07 -5.27
N MET A 78 12.51 -1.94 -5.16
CA MET A 78 11.10 -1.82 -5.50
C MET A 78 10.98 -0.97 -6.74
N TYR A 79 10.18 -1.42 -7.69
CA TYR A 79 9.96 -0.72 -8.96
C TYR A 79 8.75 0.20 -8.86
N GLN A 80 7.72 -0.24 -8.14
CA GLN A 80 6.51 0.50 -7.95
C GLN A 80 5.86 0.18 -6.60
N MET A 81 5.21 1.19 -6.01
CA MET A 81 4.35 1.01 -4.86
C MET A 81 3.09 1.83 -5.08
N VAL A 82 1.95 1.15 -5.26
CA VAL A 82 0.68 1.79 -5.63
C VAL A 82 -0.34 1.51 -4.54
N ARG A 83 -0.83 2.56 -3.91
CA ARG A 83 -2.02 2.51 -3.06
C ARG A 83 -3.26 2.51 -3.97
N LEU A 84 -3.91 1.37 -4.12
CA LEU A 84 -5.01 1.17 -5.07
C LEU A 84 -6.33 1.71 -4.54
N VAL A 85 -6.75 1.25 -3.36
CA VAL A 85 -8.06 1.61 -2.78
C VAL A 85 -8.02 1.51 -1.26
N ARG A 86 -8.80 2.35 -0.57
CA ARG A 86 -9.06 2.21 0.88
C ARG A 86 -10.02 1.05 1.10
N LEU A 87 -9.67 0.14 1.98
CA LEU A 87 -10.51 -1.00 2.35
C LEU A 87 -11.49 -0.53 3.43
N SER A 88 -12.78 -0.67 3.18
CA SER A 88 -13.83 -0.48 4.20
C SER A 88 -13.71 -1.59 5.23
N LYS A 89 -13.80 -1.27 6.52
CA LYS A 89 -13.99 -2.32 7.53
C LYS A 89 -15.38 -2.92 7.32
N SER A 90 -15.57 -4.21 7.58
CA SER A 90 -16.90 -4.82 7.61
C SER A 90 -17.85 -4.22 8.67
N SER A 91 -17.35 -3.30 9.51
CA SER A 91 -18.14 -2.46 10.42
C SER A 91 -18.74 -1.20 9.78
N ASP A 92 -18.29 -0.82 8.58
CA ASP A 92 -18.77 0.38 7.87
C ASP A 92 -20.00 0.09 6.99
N SER A 93 -20.41 -1.18 6.92
CA SER A 93 -21.60 -1.66 6.21
C SER A 93 -22.77 -1.93 7.18
N LYS A 94 -23.04 -0.99 8.09
CA LYS A 94 -24.36 -0.85 8.70
C LYS A 94 -24.94 0.48 8.23
N ASP A 95 -26.15 0.39 7.70
CA ASP A 95 -27.01 1.46 7.18
C ASP A 95 -27.02 1.57 5.64
N VAL A 96 -27.66 0.56 5.03
CA VAL A 96 -28.57 0.75 3.88
C VAL A 96 -29.98 0.79 4.43
#